data_AF-V7CUH2-F1
#
_entry.id   AF-V7CUH2-F1
#
_cell.length_a   1.000
_cell.length_b   1.000
_cell.length_c   1.000
_cell.angle_alpha   90.00
_cell.angle_beta   90.00
_cell.angle_gamma   90.00
#
_symmetry.space_group_name_H-M   'P 1'
#
loop_
_entity.id
_entity.type
_entity.pdbx_description
1 polymer ?
#
loop_
_entity_poly.entity_id
_entity_poly.type
_entity_poly.pdbx_seq_one_letter_code
_entity_poly.pdbx_strand_id
1 'polypeptide(L)'
;LTSFECGGFAMGFSTSHMAFDGLSFKTFLDNLAALAANKPFAVIPCNDRHLLAARSPPRVTFPHPELIQLDYLPTGIESTVFDASNEELDFRVLKLTSEDILSLKEKAKGSTNARATGFNVITAHVWRCKALSAPYDPNRSSTILFAVDIRSKLIPPLPKGFAGNAVLTAYAAATCEELEKGEFSRLVEMVKEGAERMSDEYARSIIDRGEVHDGFPRGDVLVSTWWRLGFEEVEYPWGKPKYCCPVVHHRKDIILLFPPFGGGGDDGINIIVALPPKEMQKFETLFYMFLNSV
;
A
#
# COMPACT_ATOMS: atom_id res chain seq x y z
N LEU A 1 15.13 9.23 19.05
CA LEU A 1 14.48 8.82 20.32
C LEU A 1 14.01 10.09 21.00
N THR A 2 12.78 10.12 21.50
CA THR A 2 12.23 11.27 22.21
C THR A 2 11.66 10.80 23.53
N SER A 3 12.21 11.28 24.65
CA SER A 3 11.72 10.95 25.99
C SER A 3 10.69 11.97 26.46
N PHE A 4 9.66 11.52 27.16
CA PHE A 4 8.63 12.35 27.78
C PHE A 4 8.88 12.50 29.28
N GLU A 5 8.40 13.60 29.87
CA GLU A 5 8.59 13.90 31.31
C GLU A 5 8.01 12.82 32.23
N CYS A 6 6.99 12.08 31.78
CA CYS A 6 6.37 10.99 32.53
C CYS A 6 7.17 9.66 32.51
N GLY A 7 8.35 9.65 31.90
CA GLY A 7 9.22 8.46 31.78
C GLY A 7 8.91 7.56 30.59
N GLY A 8 7.85 7.85 29.81
CA GLY A 8 7.63 7.22 28.50
C GLY A 8 8.60 7.74 27.43
N PHE A 9 8.63 7.09 26.27
CA PHE A 9 9.39 7.57 25.11
C PHE A 9 8.77 7.15 23.78
N ALA A 10 9.19 7.82 22.71
CA ALA A 10 8.86 7.48 21.32
C ALA A 10 10.14 7.16 20.53
N MET A 11 10.06 6.11 19.71
CA MET A 11 11.07 5.77 18.72
C MET A 11 10.60 6.19 17.34
N GLY A 12 11.26 7.17 16.76
CA GLY A 12 11.07 7.56 15.37
C GLY A 12 12.08 6.84 14.48
N PHE A 13 11.62 6.29 13.37
CA PHE A 13 12.46 5.66 12.35
C PHE A 13 12.32 6.44 11.04
N SER A 14 13.45 6.77 10.42
CA SER A 14 13.53 7.28 9.06
C SER A 14 14.48 6.39 8.30
N THR A 15 14.02 5.83 7.19
CA THR A 15 14.73 4.78 6.46
C THR A 15 14.64 5.05 4.97
N SER A 16 15.71 4.75 4.24
CA SER A 16 15.65 4.76 2.78
C SER A 16 14.82 3.57 2.30
N HIS A 17 13.71 3.84 1.60
CA HIS A 17 12.88 2.77 1.03
C HIS A 17 13.62 2.00 -0.08
N MET A 18 14.75 2.50 -0.60
CA MET A 18 15.63 1.72 -1.49
C MET A 18 16.28 0.53 -0.78
N ALA A 19 16.52 0.64 0.53
CA ALA A 19 17.21 -0.38 1.29
C ALA A 19 16.29 -1.58 1.56
N PHE A 20 15.06 -1.35 1.99
CA PHE A 20 14.12 -2.40 2.36
C PHE A 20 12.66 -1.97 2.26
N ASP A 21 11.79 -2.95 2.02
CA ASP A 21 10.34 -2.79 2.15
C ASP A 21 9.87 -2.96 3.60
N GLY A 22 8.55 -2.86 3.82
CA GLY A 22 7.95 -2.96 5.15
C GLY A 22 8.20 -4.29 5.87
N LEU A 23 8.26 -5.43 5.16
CA LEU A 23 8.52 -6.74 5.78
C LEU A 23 9.99 -6.89 6.19
N SER A 24 10.89 -6.43 5.33
CA SER A 24 12.31 -6.34 5.66
C SER A 24 12.56 -5.34 6.80
N PHE A 25 11.82 -4.23 6.86
CA PHE A 25 11.88 -3.30 7.99
C PHE A 25 11.36 -3.93 9.29
N LYS A 26 10.28 -4.70 9.24
CA LYS A 26 9.82 -5.49 10.40
C LYS A 26 10.91 -6.43 10.90
N THR A 27 11.56 -7.15 9.98
CA THR A 27 12.67 -8.04 10.31
C THR A 27 13.84 -7.30 10.96
N PHE A 28 14.14 -6.10 10.47
CA PHE A 28 15.13 -5.22 11.11
C PHE A 28 14.71 -4.84 12.55
N LEU A 29 13.45 -4.47 12.78
CA LEU A 29 12.96 -4.13 14.12
C LEU A 29 13.02 -5.33 15.07
N ASP A 30 12.68 -6.53 14.61
CA ASP A 30 12.78 -7.76 15.41
C ASP A 30 14.22 -8.06 15.81
N ASN A 31 15.16 -7.96 14.87
CA ASN A 31 16.58 -8.16 15.15
C ASN A 31 17.13 -7.07 16.07
N LEU A 32 16.70 -5.82 15.90
CA LEU A 32 17.05 -4.71 16.80
C LEU A 32 16.56 -4.98 18.23
N ALA A 33 15.32 -5.43 18.38
CA ALA A 33 14.74 -5.78 19.67
C ALA A 33 15.48 -6.96 20.33
N ALA A 34 15.79 -8.01 19.56
CA ALA A 34 16.56 -9.15 20.03
C ALA A 34 17.97 -8.75 20.49
N LEU A 35 18.66 -7.91 19.71
CA LEU A 35 19.96 -7.36 20.08
C LEU A 35 19.90 -6.54 21.36
N ALA A 36 18.91 -5.65 21.49
CA ALA A 36 18.72 -4.86 22.71
C ALA A 36 18.46 -5.75 23.95
N ALA A 37 17.91 -6.95 23.74
CA ALA A 37 17.68 -7.95 24.78
C ALA A 37 18.88 -8.88 25.02
N ASN A 38 20.03 -8.65 24.37
CA ASN A 38 21.20 -9.55 24.38
C ASN A 38 20.86 -10.98 23.92
N LYS A 39 19.95 -11.13 22.96
CA LYS A 39 19.57 -12.40 22.34
C LYS A 39 20.16 -12.52 20.92
N PRO A 40 20.27 -13.75 20.37
CA PRO A 40 20.55 -13.93 18.94
C PRO A 40 19.51 -13.25 18.06
N PHE A 41 19.85 -12.98 16.80
CA PHE A 41 18.90 -12.44 15.82
C PHE A 41 17.64 -13.30 15.73
N ALA A 42 16.48 -12.64 15.69
CA ALA A 42 15.19 -13.29 15.50
C ALA A 42 15.10 -13.95 14.11
N VAL A 43 15.71 -13.33 13.10
CA VAL A 43 15.79 -13.83 11.73
C VAL A 43 17.17 -13.52 11.17
N ILE A 44 17.83 -14.51 10.58
CA ILE A 44 19.09 -14.28 9.85
C ILE A 44 18.78 -13.58 8.52
N PRO A 45 19.29 -12.36 8.29
CA PRO A 45 19.03 -11.64 7.05
C PRO A 45 19.77 -12.28 5.87
N CYS A 46 19.06 -12.47 4.76
CA CYS A 46 19.61 -12.86 3.47
C CYS A 46 19.78 -11.59 2.62
N ASN A 47 21.03 -11.18 2.42
CA ASN A 47 21.37 -9.95 1.69
C ASN A 47 21.62 -10.18 0.19
N ASP A 48 21.37 -11.39 -0.32
CA ASP A 48 21.59 -11.72 -1.72
C ASP A 48 20.49 -11.10 -2.61
N ARG A 49 20.74 -9.89 -3.09
CA ARG A 49 19.82 -9.17 -3.98
C ARG A 49 19.80 -9.73 -5.41
N HIS A 50 20.77 -10.56 -5.79
CA HIS A 50 20.80 -11.19 -7.11
C HIS A 50 19.64 -12.17 -7.31
N LEU A 51 18.99 -12.61 -6.22
CA LEU A 51 17.74 -13.38 -6.27
C LEU A 51 16.60 -12.65 -7.00
N LEU A 52 16.69 -11.32 -7.14
CA LEU A 52 15.78 -10.47 -7.90
C LEU A 52 16.44 -9.84 -9.13
N ALA A 53 17.59 -10.35 -9.58
CA ALA A 53 18.19 -9.88 -10.83
C ALA A 53 17.28 -10.19 -12.02
N ALA A 54 17.31 -9.30 -13.02
CA ALA A 54 16.70 -9.56 -14.30
C ALA A 54 17.29 -10.82 -14.95
N ARG A 55 16.48 -11.49 -15.77
CA ARG A 55 16.93 -12.62 -16.58
C ARG A 55 17.94 -12.13 -17.62
N SER A 56 18.78 -13.06 -18.10
CA SER A 56 19.75 -12.78 -19.16
C SER A 56 19.50 -13.72 -20.36
N PRO A 57 18.97 -13.22 -21.49
CA PRO A 57 18.54 -11.84 -21.71
C PRO A 57 17.24 -11.49 -20.96
N PRO A 58 16.98 -10.19 -20.69
CA PRO A 58 15.71 -9.75 -20.14
C PRO A 58 14.55 -10.13 -21.05
N ARG A 59 13.43 -10.59 -20.48
CA ARG A 59 12.26 -11.08 -21.20
C ARG A 59 11.00 -10.38 -20.70
N VAL A 60 10.58 -9.31 -21.37
CA VAL A 60 9.31 -8.62 -21.09
C VAL A 60 8.16 -9.35 -21.79
N THR A 61 7.33 -10.07 -21.03
CA THR A 61 6.23 -10.92 -21.54
C THR A 61 4.85 -10.29 -21.43
N PHE A 62 4.69 -9.24 -20.64
CA PHE A 62 3.41 -8.56 -20.42
C PHE A 62 3.50 -7.06 -20.69
N PRO A 63 2.38 -6.44 -21.09
CA PRO A 63 2.24 -5.00 -20.95
C PRO A 63 2.16 -4.65 -19.46
N HIS A 64 2.90 -3.62 -19.04
CA HIS A 64 2.84 -3.07 -17.66
C HIS A 64 2.31 -1.63 -17.71
N PRO A 65 0.99 -1.41 -17.90
CA PRO A 65 0.38 -0.08 -17.99
C PRO A 65 0.46 0.72 -16.68
N GLU A 66 0.67 0.04 -15.56
CA GLU A 66 0.96 0.63 -14.26
C GLU A 66 2.36 1.26 -14.17
N LEU A 67 3.23 1.05 -15.17
CA LEU A 67 4.56 1.64 -15.24
C LEU A 67 4.63 2.59 -16.44
N ILE A 68 5.06 3.83 -16.20
CA ILE A 68 5.44 4.72 -17.30
C ILE A 68 6.84 4.38 -17.78
N GLN A 69 7.12 4.61 -19.06
CA GLN A 69 8.45 4.53 -19.63
C GLN A 69 8.95 5.96 -19.88
N LEU A 70 10.10 6.30 -19.31
CA LEU A 70 10.66 7.65 -19.38
C LEU A 70 11.05 8.05 -20.81
N ASP A 71 11.48 7.09 -21.64
CA ASP A 71 11.91 7.32 -23.02
C ASP A 71 10.85 7.99 -23.91
N TYR A 72 9.57 7.89 -23.51
CA TYR A 72 8.43 8.42 -24.27
C TYR A 72 7.77 9.65 -23.62
N LEU A 73 8.30 10.15 -22.50
CA LEU A 73 7.74 11.31 -21.83
C LEU A 73 8.21 12.61 -22.49
N PRO A 74 7.30 13.55 -22.81
CA PRO A 74 7.69 14.92 -23.10
C PRO A 74 8.47 15.48 -21.90
N THR A 75 9.52 16.25 -22.19
CA THR A 75 10.31 16.94 -21.16
C THR A 75 9.37 17.76 -20.26
N GLY A 76 9.30 17.45 -18.97
CA GLY A 76 8.51 18.21 -17.98
C GLY A 76 7.30 17.50 -17.35
N ILE A 77 6.98 16.25 -17.68
CA ILE A 77 6.05 15.44 -16.86
C ILE A 77 6.88 14.67 -15.83
N GLU A 78 7.06 15.28 -14.66
CA GLU A 78 7.95 14.75 -13.60
C GLU A 78 7.20 14.18 -12.40
N SER A 79 5.89 14.41 -12.26
CA SER A 79 5.21 14.12 -10.99
C SER A 79 4.82 12.64 -10.85
N THR A 80 5.45 11.94 -9.92
CA THR A 80 5.09 10.58 -9.50
C THR A 80 4.16 10.60 -8.28
N VAL A 81 3.45 9.50 -8.01
CA VAL A 81 2.69 9.35 -6.73
C VAL A 81 3.57 9.41 -5.48
N PHE A 82 4.89 9.31 -5.65
CA PHE A 82 5.88 9.34 -4.58
C PHE A 82 6.45 10.74 -4.30
N ASP A 83 6.11 11.72 -5.13
CA ASP A 83 6.68 13.06 -5.01
C ASP A 83 6.04 13.80 -3.84
N ALA A 84 6.87 14.59 -3.15
CA ALA A 84 6.36 15.49 -2.14
C ALA A 84 5.58 16.62 -2.83
N SER A 85 4.38 16.89 -2.33
CA SER A 85 3.59 18.04 -2.76
C SER A 85 4.11 19.30 -2.08
N ASN A 86 4.20 20.39 -2.86
CA ASN A 86 4.41 21.74 -2.34
C ASN A 86 3.08 22.41 -1.93
N GLU A 87 1.94 21.75 -2.13
CA GLU A 87 0.63 22.25 -1.74
C GLU A 87 0.38 22.04 -0.25
N GLU A 88 -0.50 22.87 0.32
CA GLU A 88 -1.03 22.62 1.65
C GLU A 88 -1.89 21.36 1.64
N LEU A 89 -1.57 20.40 2.51
CA LEU A 89 -2.32 19.15 2.65
C LEU A 89 -3.02 19.10 4.00
N ASP A 90 -4.28 18.70 3.96
CA ASP A 90 -5.06 18.35 5.14
C ASP A 90 -4.98 16.83 5.38
N PHE A 91 -4.80 16.45 6.65
CA PHE A 91 -4.58 15.07 7.05
C PHE A 91 -5.75 14.54 7.85
N ARG A 92 -6.24 13.36 7.48
CA ARG A 92 -7.30 12.65 8.20
C ARG A 92 -6.89 11.22 8.50
N VAL A 93 -7.19 10.78 9.71
CA VAL A 93 -7.22 9.36 10.08
C VAL A 93 -8.68 8.95 10.12
N LEU A 94 -9.11 8.20 9.11
CA LEU A 94 -10.45 7.63 9.06
C LEU A 94 -10.41 6.20 9.59
N LYS A 95 -11.47 5.79 10.29
CA LYS A 95 -11.57 4.45 10.88
C LYS A 95 -12.67 3.66 10.16
N LEU A 96 -12.37 2.42 9.79
CA LEU A 96 -13.38 1.41 9.52
C LEU A 96 -13.36 0.40 10.65
N THR A 97 -14.52 0.14 11.25
CA THR A 97 -14.70 -0.93 12.23
C THR A 97 -14.73 -2.29 11.54
N SER A 98 -14.74 -3.34 12.34
CA SER A 98 -14.94 -4.70 11.85
C SER A 98 -16.31 -4.86 11.19
N GLU A 99 -17.36 -4.25 11.76
CA GLU A 99 -18.70 -4.22 11.18
C GLU A 99 -18.73 -3.49 9.82
N ASP A 100 -18.02 -2.36 9.70
CA ASP A 100 -17.91 -1.61 8.45
C ASP A 100 -17.28 -2.47 7.34
N ILE A 101 -16.18 -3.16 7.65
CA ILE A 101 -15.50 -4.05 6.71
C ILE A 101 -16.41 -5.23 6.32
N LEU A 102 -17.18 -5.78 7.26
CA LEU A 102 -18.17 -6.82 6.98
C LEU A 102 -19.28 -6.29 6.06
N SER A 103 -19.83 -5.12 6.35
CA SER A 103 -20.83 -4.44 5.51
C SER A 103 -20.32 -4.24 4.08
N LEU A 104 -19.09 -3.75 3.91
CA LEU A 104 -18.46 -3.61 2.60
C LEU A 104 -18.29 -4.96 1.88
N LYS A 105 -17.95 -6.05 2.61
CA LYS A 105 -17.90 -7.40 2.04
C LYS A 105 -19.28 -7.89 1.60
N GLU A 106 -20.33 -7.59 2.36
CA GLU A 106 -21.70 -7.92 1.97
C GLU A 106 -22.12 -7.17 0.70
N LYS A 107 -21.84 -5.87 0.60
CA LYS A 107 -22.07 -5.08 -0.63
C LYS A 107 -21.29 -5.59 -1.84
N ALA A 108 -20.15 -6.22 -1.60
CA ALA A 108 -19.32 -6.82 -2.64
C ALA A 108 -19.81 -8.20 -3.10
N LYS A 109 -20.82 -8.80 -2.43
CA LYS A 109 -21.47 -10.04 -2.89
C LYS A 109 -22.36 -9.75 -4.10
N GLY A 110 -21.74 -9.59 -5.26
CA GLY A 110 -22.44 -9.54 -6.54
C GLY A 110 -22.77 -10.94 -7.07
N SER A 111 -22.96 -11.04 -8.38
CA SER A 111 -23.31 -12.27 -9.11
C SER A 111 -22.25 -13.38 -9.05
N THR A 112 -21.03 -13.08 -8.63
CA THR A 112 -19.91 -14.02 -8.58
C THR A 112 -19.69 -14.51 -7.15
N ASN A 113 -19.67 -15.84 -6.96
CA ASN A 113 -19.46 -16.50 -5.66
C ASN A 113 -18.02 -16.34 -5.09
N ALA A 114 -17.22 -15.43 -5.65
CA ALA A 114 -15.82 -15.30 -5.29
C ALA A 114 -15.67 -14.46 -4.02
N ARG A 115 -15.09 -15.04 -2.96
CA ARG A 115 -14.95 -14.39 -1.65
C ARG A 115 -13.98 -13.20 -1.71
N ALA A 116 -14.49 -11.98 -1.62
CA ALA A 116 -13.69 -10.76 -1.50
C ALA A 116 -12.98 -10.69 -0.13
N THR A 117 -11.70 -10.27 -0.13
CA THR A 117 -10.95 -10.04 1.10
C THR A 117 -11.23 -8.64 1.68
N GLY A 118 -10.86 -8.42 2.95
CA GLY A 118 -10.90 -7.08 3.55
C GLY A 118 -10.09 -6.07 2.73
N PHE A 119 -8.92 -6.48 2.24
CA PHE A 119 -8.10 -5.65 1.35
C PHE A 119 -8.86 -5.23 0.10
N ASN A 120 -9.53 -6.15 -0.59
CA ASN A 120 -10.21 -5.82 -1.86
C ASN A 120 -11.30 -4.76 -1.64
N VAL A 121 -12.11 -4.92 -0.58
CA VAL A 121 -13.22 -3.99 -0.32
C VAL A 121 -12.74 -2.64 0.20
N ILE A 122 -11.74 -2.60 1.08
CA ILE A 122 -11.19 -1.34 1.59
C ILE A 122 -10.53 -0.56 0.45
N THR A 123 -9.69 -1.23 -0.36
CA THR A 123 -8.99 -0.61 -1.49
C THR A 123 -9.96 -0.08 -2.54
N ALA A 124 -11.00 -0.84 -2.91
CA ALA A 124 -12.02 -0.37 -3.85
C ALA A 124 -12.82 0.83 -3.29
N HIS A 125 -13.12 0.81 -1.99
CA HIS A 125 -13.84 1.90 -1.33
C HIS A 125 -13.02 3.20 -1.33
N VAL A 126 -11.76 3.17 -0.90
CA VAL A 126 -10.90 4.37 -0.90
C VAL A 126 -10.56 4.83 -2.31
N TRP A 127 -10.43 3.92 -3.27
CA TRP A 127 -10.23 4.25 -4.68
C TRP A 127 -11.39 5.09 -5.22
N ARG A 128 -12.62 4.60 -5.04
CA ARG A 128 -13.84 5.30 -5.44
C ARG A 128 -13.90 6.70 -4.82
N CYS A 129 -13.60 6.83 -3.53
CA CYS A 129 -13.59 8.12 -2.86
C CYS A 129 -12.54 9.08 -3.40
N LYS A 130 -11.30 8.62 -3.63
CA LYS A 130 -10.20 9.43 -4.16
C LYS A 130 -10.41 9.84 -5.61
N ALA A 131 -10.91 8.94 -6.44
CA ALA A 131 -11.17 9.27 -7.84
C ALA A 131 -12.25 10.37 -7.97
N LEU A 132 -13.27 10.33 -7.13
CA LEU A 132 -14.40 11.26 -7.16
C LEU A 132 -14.18 12.53 -6.30
N SER A 133 -13.10 12.61 -5.51
CA SER A 133 -12.76 13.83 -4.77
C SER A 133 -12.10 14.90 -5.66
N ALA A 134 -11.45 14.48 -6.74
CA ALA A 134 -10.88 15.35 -7.77
C ALA A 134 -11.98 16.03 -8.62
N PRO A 135 -11.65 17.04 -9.46
CA PRO A 135 -12.60 17.58 -10.43
C PRO A 135 -13.21 16.47 -11.29
N TYR A 136 -14.55 16.43 -11.32
CA TYR A 136 -15.29 15.35 -11.98
C TYR A 136 -15.25 15.51 -13.50
N ASP A 137 -14.78 14.46 -14.17
CA ASP A 137 -14.91 14.25 -15.61
C ASP A 137 -15.28 12.77 -15.80
N PRO A 138 -16.47 12.44 -16.33
CA PRO A 138 -16.95 11.07 -16.45
C PRO A 138 -16.02 10.18 -17.30
N ASN A 139 -15.33 10.77 -18.29
CA ASN A 139 -14.44 10.05 -19.20
C ASN A 139 -13.02 9.88 -18.67
N ARG A 140 -12.68 10.56 -17.56
CA ARG A 140 -11.35 10.48 -16.96
C ARG A 140 -11.15 9.09 -16.38
N SER A 141 -10.14 8.38 -16.90
CA SER A 141 -9.66 7.14 -16.29
C SER A 141 -8.94 7.45 -14.99
N SER A 142 -9.25 6.69 -13.94
CA SER A 142 -8.53 6.70 -12.68
C SER A 142 -7.89 5.33 -12.45
N THR A 143 -6.61 5.33 -12.08
CA THR A 143 -5.84 4.12 -11.76
C THR A 143 -5.44 4.13 -10.29
N ILE A 144 -5.87 3.12 -9.55
CA ILE A 144 -5.33 2.82 -8.21
C ILE A 144 -4.17 1.84 -8.32
N LEU A 145 -3.12 2.13 -7.58
CA LEU A 145 -1.96 1.29 -7.37
C LEU A 145 -2.00 0.69 -5.98
N PHE A 146 -1.44 -0.50 -5.81
CA PHE A 146 -1.22 -1.08 -4.48
C PHE A 146 0.00 -1.99 -4.43
N ALA A 147 0.69 -1.95 -3.29
CA ALA A 147 1.90 -2.72 -3.04
C ALA A 147 1.58 -4.22 -2.88
N VAL A 148 2.33 -5.08 -3.58
CA VAL A 148 2.23 -6.54 -3.52
C VAL A 148 3.59 -7.14 -3.18
N ASP A 149 3.66 -7.88 -2.08
CA ASP A 149 4.83 -8.72 -1.74
C ASP A 149 4.95 -9.88 -2.73
N ILE A 150 6.10 -9.99 -3.38
CA ILE A 150 6.36 -11.03 -4.39
C ILE A 150 7.16 -12.21 -3.83
N ARG A 151 7.61 -12.17 -2.56
CA ARG A 151 8.47 -13.22 -1.96
C ARG A 151 7.91 -14.62 -2.16
N SER A 152 6.61 -14.83 -1.89
CA SER A 152 5.96 -16.13 -2.04
C SER A 152 5.40 -16.40 -3.43
N LYS A 153 5.40 -15.39 -4.32
CA LYS A 153 4.87 -15.49 -5.68
C LYS A 153 5.92 -15.98 -6.67
N LEU A 154 7.20 -15.76 -6.37
CA LEU A 154 8.31 -16.22 -7.19
C LEU A 154 8.51 -17.74 -7.07
N ILE A 155 9.03 -18.34 -8.14
CA ILE A 155 9.37 -19.76 -8.23
C ILE A 155 10.86 -19.88 -8.60
N PRO A 156 11.73 -20.36 -7.69
CA PRO A 156 11.46 -20.66 -6.28
C PRO A 156 11.13 -19.40 -5.45
N PRO A 157 10.44 -19.53 -4.31
CA PRO A 157 10.12 -18.39 -3.45
C PRO A 157 11.39 -17.82 -2.81
N LEU A 158 11.35 -16.52 -2.50
CA LEU A 158 12.46 -15.88 -1.78
C LEU A 158 12.59 -16.42 -0.36
N PRO A 159 13.82 -16.45 0.19
CA PRO A 159 14.03 -16.81 1.59
C PRO A 159 13.21 -15.92 2.52
N LYS A 160 12.67 -16.49 3.61
CA LYS A 160 11.93 -15.74 4.63
C LYS A 160 12.72 -14.55 5.19
N GLY A 161 14.04 -14.70 5.29
CA GLY A 161 14.95 -13.65 5.75
C GLY A 161 15.43 -12.68 4.67
N PHE A 162 14.89 -12.71 3.44
CA PHE A 162 15.31 -11.81 2.36
C PHE A 162 15.21 -10.34 2.81
N ALA A 163 16.39 -9.71 2.90
CA ALA A 163 16.58 -8.35 3.38
C ALA A 163 16.72 -7.40 2.19
N GLY A 164 15.60 -6.82 1.78
CA GLY A 164 15.52 -5.95 0.62
C GLY A 164 14.10 -5.51 0.29
N ASN A 165 13.93 -4.96 -0.90
CA ASN A 165 12.60 -4.73 -1.48
C ASN A 165 12.25 -5.91 -2.37
N ALA A 166 11.17 -6.61 -2.04
CA ALA A 166 10.52 -7.58 -2.89
C ALA A 166 9.03 -7.25 -2.97
N VAL A 167 8.75 -5.98 -3.30
CA VAL A 167 7.41 -5.44 -3.49
C VAL A 167 7.32 -4.86 -4.89
N LEU A 168 6.28 -5.25 -5.62
CA LEU A 168 5.92 -4.65 -6.90
C LEU A 168 4.55 -3.99 -6.79
N THR A 169 4.24 -3.16 -7.77
CA THR A 169 2.95 -2.45 -7.80
C THR A 169 1.98 -3.23 -8.66
N ALA A 170 0.81 -3.56 -8.12
CA ALA A 170 -0.35 -3.98 -8.87
C ALA A 170 -1.32 -2.81 -9.04
N TYR A 171 -2.29 -2.97 -9.93
CA TYR A 171 -3.21 -1.87 -10.26
C TYR A 171 -4.63 -2.32 -10.57
N ALA A 172 -5.57 -1.39 -10.49
CA ALA A 172 -6.88 -1.44 -11.12
C ALA A 172 -7.19 -0.07 -11.73
N ALA A 173 -7.94 -0.04 -12.84
CA ALA A 173 -8.28 1.20 -13.55
C ALA A 173 -9.72 1.17 -14.05
N ALA A 174 -10.43 2.29 -13.93
CA ALA A 174 -11.83 2.47 -14.30
C ALA A 174 -12.08 3.95 -14.63
N THR A 175 -13.12 4.25 -15.40
CA THR A 175 -13.54 5.65 -15.61
C THR A 175 -14.20 6.21 -14.34
N CYS A 176 -14.23 7.54 -14.20
CA CYS A 176 -14.96 8.17 -13.09
C CYS A 176 -16.46 7.87 -13.15
N GLU A 177 -17.04 7.68 -14.34
CA GLU A 177 -18.43 7.24 -14.49
C GLU A 177 -18.64 5.82 -13.94
N GLU A 178 -17.77 4.86 -14.27
CA GLU A 178 -17.81 3.50 -13.72
C GLU A 178 -17.62 3.52 -12.20
N LEU A 179 -16.73 4.37 -11.70
CA LEU A 179 -16.47 4.52 -10.26
C LEU A 179 -17.67 5.11 -9.53
N GLU A 180 -18.38 6.07 -10.13
CA GLU A 180 -19.55 6.70 -9.52
C GLU A 180 -20.81 5.83 -9.59
N LYS A 181 -21.11 5.28 -10.76
CA LYS A 181 -22.40 4.61 -11.05
C LYS A 181 -22.32 3.08 -11.05
N GLY A 182 -21.13 2.51 -11.17
CA GLY A 182 -20.94 1.06 -11.25
C GLY A 182 -21.22 0.35 -9.93
N GLU A 183 -21.51 -0.95 -10.01
CA GLU A 183 -21.68 -1.77 -8.82
C GLU A 183 -20.39 -1.86 -8.02
N PHE A 184 -20.49 -1.80 -6.69
CA PHE A 184 -19.30 -1.91 -5.83
C PHE A 184 -18.60 -3.26 -5.98
N SER A 185 -19.36 -4.34 -6.16
CA SER A 185 -18.88 -5.69 -6.48
C SER A 185 -17.90 -5.69 -7.65
N ARG A 186 -18.20 -4.97 -8.74
CA ARG A 186 -17.34 -4.87 -9.91
C ARG A 186 -16.02 -4.17 -9.61
N LEU A 187 -16.04 -3.08 -8.84
CA LEU A 187 -14.81 -2.39 -8.44
C LEU A 187 -13.92 -3.28 -7.57
N VAL A 188 -14.53 -4.03 -6.65
CA VAL A 188 -13.84 -5.00 -5.79
C VAL A 188 -13.20 -6.12 -6.61
N GLU A 189 -13.92 -6.62 -7.61
CA GLU A 189 -13.42 -7.61 -8.56
C GLU A 189 -12.21 -7.07 -9.34
N MET A 190 -12.25 -5.84 -9.85
CA MET A 190 -11.13 -5.23 -10.56
C MET A 190 -9.87 -5.10 -9.70
N VAL A 191 -10.03 -4.71 -8.43
CA VAL A 191 -8.91 -4.68 -7.45
C VAL A 191 -8.38 -6.09 -7.19
N LYS A 192 -9.27 -7.08 -7.06
CA LYS A 192 -8.90 -8.48 -6.86
C LYS A 192 -8.11 -9.03 -8.04
N GLU A 193 -8.63 -8.87 -9.26
CA GLU A 193 -7.96 -9.26 -10.50
C GLU A 193 -6.57 -8.60 -10.61
N GLY A 194 -6.46 -7.32 -10.23
CA GLY A 194 -5.18 -6.62 -10.17
C GLY A 194 -4.15 -7.28 -9.26
N ALA A 195 -4.55 -7.69 -8.06
CA ALA A 195 -3.67 -8.41 -7.14
C ALA A 195 -3.32 -9.83 -7.60
N GLU A 196 -4.27 -10.51 -8.25
CA GLU A 196 -4.11 -11.88 -8.76
C GLU A 196 -3.26 -11.95 -10.03
N ARG A 197 -3.24 -10.88 -10.86
CA ARG A 197 -2.35 -10.75 -12.03
C ARG A 197 -0.87 -10.89 -11.69
N MET A 198 -0.47 -10.49 -10.48
CA MET A 198 0.91 -10.59 -10.01
C MET A 198 1.30 -12.06 -9.77
N SER A 199 1.68 -12.75 -10.83
CA SER A 199 2.24 -14.10 -10.83
C SER A 199 3.77 -14.07 -10.83
N ASP A 200 4.44 -15.24 -10.75
CA ASP A 200 5.90 -15.35 -10.94
C ASP A 200 6.33 -14.69 -12.26
N GLU A 201 5.72 -15.06 -13.38
CA GLU A 201 6.11 -14.56 -14.70
C GLU A 201 5.78 -13.07 -14.86
N TYR A 202 4.68 -12.58 -14.29
CA TYR A 202 4.36 -11.14 -14.31
C TYR A 202 5.38 -10.33 -13.52
N ALA A 203 5.73 -10.80 -12.31
CA ALA A 203 6.76 -10.17 -11.47
C ALA A 203 8.13 -10.16 -12.16
N ARG A 204 8.55 -11.29 -12.74
CA ARG A 204 9.80 -11.38 -13.52
C ARG A 204 9.78 -10.48 -14.74
N SER A 205 8.64 -10.35 -15.42
CA SER A 205 8.51 -9.43 -16.54
C SER A 205 8.65 -7.96 -16.13
N ILE A 206 8.19 -7.57 -14.94
CA ILE A 206 8.42 -6.21 -14.41
C ILE A 206 9.90 -6.00 -14.13
N ILE A 207 10.56 -6.96 -13.46
CA ILE A 207 11.99 -6.90 -13.14
C ILE A 207 12.81 -6.76 -14.43
N ASP A 208 12.54 -7.61 -15.42
CA ASP A 208 13.19 -7.55 -16.72
C ASP A 208 12.95 -6.23 -17.45
N ARG A 209 11.72 -5.68 -17.33
CA ARG A 209 11.41 -4.36 -17.91
C ARG A 209 12.26 -3.26 -17.29
N GLY A 210 12.46 -3.29 -15.98
CA GLY A 210 13.28 -2.30 -15.27
C GLY A 210 14.77 -2.34 -15.63
N GLU A 211 15.26 -3.47 -16.18
CA GLU A 211 16.63 -3.59 -16.70
C GLU A 211 16.78 -2.93 -18.08
N VAL A 212 15.72 -2.91 -18.89
CA VAL A 212 15.76 -2.42 -20.27
C VAL A 212 15.19 -1.01 -20.44
N HIS A 213 14.33 -0.56 -19.53
CA HIS A 213 13.63 0.72 -19.60
C HIS A 213 13.58 1.39 -18.24
N ASP A 214 13.93 2.67 -18.20
CA ASP A 214 13.67 3.50 -17.03
C ASP A 214 12.17 3.83 -16.92
N GLY A 215 11.68 3.85 -15.69
CA GLY A 215 10.26 4.05 -15.44
C GLY A 215 9.91 4.10 -13.96
N PHE A 216 8.68 4.50 -13.70
CA PHE A 216 8.12 4.52 -12.35
C PHE A 216 6.63 4.14 -12.36
N PRO A 217 6.08 3.68 -11.23
CA PRO A 217 4.66 3.42 -11.11
C PRO A 217 3.81 4.67 -11.37
N ARG A 218 2.81 4.55 -12.25
CA ARG A 218 1.88 5.61 -12.64
C ARG A 218 0.45 5.24 -12.23
N GLY A 219 -0.14 6.08 -11.39
CA GLY A 219 -1.55 6.03 -11.03
C GLY A 219 -1.97 7.31 -10.32
N ASP A 220 -3.26 7.43 -10.01
CA ASP A 220 -3.83 8.56 -9.29
C ASP A 220 -3.64 8.45 -7.78
N VAL A 221 -3.51 7.22 -7.28
CA VAL A 221 -3.37 6.93 -5.85
C VAL A 221 -2.68 5.59 -5.64
N LEU A 222 -1.81 5.52 -4.62
CA LEU A 222 -1.17 4.29 -4.15
C LEU A 222 -1.69 3.93 -2.76
N VAL A 223 -2.13 2.70 -2.60
CA VAL A 223 -2.45 2.11 -1.30
C VAL A 223 -1.29 1.25 -0.81
N SER A 224 -0.76 1.56 0.38
CA SER A 224 0.22 0.74 1.07
C SER A 224 -0.36 0.21 2.38
N THR A 225 -0.20 -1.09 2.61
CA THR A 225 -0.86 -1.80 3.71
C THR A 225 0.14 -2.21 4.77
N TRP A 226 0.01 -1.61 5.95
CA TRP A 226 0.89 -1.81 7.10
C TRP A 226 0.23 -2.67 8.18
N TRP A 227 -1.10 -2.87 8.10
CA TRP A 227 -1.88 -3.56 9.13
C TRP A 227 -1.51 -5.02 9.40
N ARG A 228 -0.71 -5.63 8.51
CA ARG A 228 -0.20 -7.01 8.66
C ARG A 228 1.32 -7.09 8.81
N LEU A 229 2.00 -5.94 8.89
CA LEU A 229 3.45 -5.91 9.09
C LEU A 229 3.82 -6.16 10.55
N GLY A 230 2.90 -5.91 11.49
CA GLY A 230 3.06 -6.22 12.91
C GLY A 230 4.10 -5.36 13.62
N PHE A 231 4.30 -4.11 13.20
CA PHE A 231 5.26 -3.20 13.84
C PHE A 231 4.96 -2.98 15.33
N GLU A 232 3.69 -3.00 15.71
CA GLU A 232 3.15 -2.96 17.07
C GLU A 232 3.42 -4.24 17.87
N GLU A 233 3.74 -5.35 17.21
CA GLU A 233 3.99 -6.64 17.83
C GLU A 233 5.46 -6.89 18.16
N VAL A 234 6.36 -5.97 17.79
CA VAL A 234 7.80 -6.10 18.11
C VAL A 234 8.00 -6.01 19.62
N GLU A 235 8.59 -7.04 20.20
CA GLU A 235 8.80 -7.13 21.65
C GLU A 235 10.23 -6.71 22.04
N TYR A 236 10.35 -5.47 22.51
CA TYR A 236 11.60 -4.90 23.03
C TYR A 236 11.83 -5.31 24.49
N PRO A 237 13.04 -5.09 25.07
CA PRO A 237 13.30 -5.34 26.49
C PRO A 237 12.34 -4.63 27.46
N TRP A 238 11.73 -3.53 27.02
CA TRP A 238 10.76 -2.72 27.77
C TRP A 238 9.31 -2.99 27.35
N GLY A 239 9.05 -4.09 26.61
CA GLY A 239 7.72 -4.49 26.15
C GLY A 239 7.37 -4.01 24.73
N LYS A 240 6.11 -4.25 24.35
CA LYS A 240 5.57 -3.89 23.03
C LYS A 240 5.22 -2.40 22.93
N PRO A 241 5.29 -1.80 21.73
CA PRO A 241 4.79 -0.45 21.48
C PRO A 241 3.33 -0.29 21.90
N LYS A 242 3.03 0.75 22.69
CA LYS A 242 1.64 1.12 23.03
C LYS A 242 0.90 1.73 21.83
N TYR A 243 1.64 2.44 20.97
CA TYR A 243 1.16 3.05 19.75
C TYR A 243 2.18 2.84 18.64
N CYS A 244 1.71 2.51 17.45
CA CYS A 244 2.51 2.45 16.23
C CYS A 244 1.72 3.08 15.09
N CYS A 245 2.31 4.06 14.42
CA CYS A 245 1.69 4.71 13.27
C CYS A 245 2.76 5.23 12.30
N PRO A 246 2.41 5.37 11.02
CA PRO A 246 3.27 6.08 10.10
C PRO A 246 3.43 7.54 10.53
N VAL A 247 4.60 8.11 10.24
CA VAL A 247 4.79 9.56 10.32
C VAL A 247 4.13 10.17 9.10
N VAL A 248 3.29 11.17 9.34
CA VAL A 248 2.61 11.92 8.29
C VAL A 248 3.66 12.55 7.35
N HIS A 249 3.53 12.31 6.05
CA HIS A 249 4.42 12.85 5.02
C HIS A 249 3.60 13.70 4.04
N HIS A 250 4.19 14.78 3.51
CA HIS A 250 3.65 15.66 2.45
C HIS A 250 3.38 14.98 1.08
N ARG A 251 2.98 13.70 1.03
CA ARG A 251 2.66 12.99 -0.21
C ARG A 251 1.15 12.84 -0.35
N LYS A 252 0.55 13.55 -1.31
CA LYS A 252 -0.92 13.68 -1.44
C LYS A 252 -1.64 12.44 -1.99
N ASP A 253 -0.92 11.56 -2.70
CA ASP A 253 -1.53 10.44 -3.43
C ASP A 253 -1.11 9.07 -2.86
N ILE A 254 -0.67 9.02 -1.60
CA ILE A 254 -0.41 7.76 -0.88
C ILE A 254 -1.38 7.62 0.30
N ILE A 255 -2.18 6.55 0.27
CA ILE A 255 -3.07 6.16 1.35
C ILE A 255 -2.42 5.01 2.13
N LEU A 256 -2.30 5.19 3.46
CA LEU A 256 -1.71 4.20 4.35
C LEU A 256 -2.80 3.54 5.19
N LEU A 257 -2.78 2.21 5.20
CA LEU A 257 -3.74 1.39 5.94
C LEU A 257 -3.00 0.68 7.08
N PHE A 258 -3.35 0.92 8.33
CA PHE A 258 -2.59 0.47 9.50
C PHE A 258 -3.52 0.06 10.67
N PRO A 259 -3.01 -0.69 11.66
CA PRO A 259 -3.85 -1.21 12.73
C PRO A 259 -4.52 -0.09 13.56
N PRO A 260 -5.64 -0.40 14.23
CA PRO A 260 -6.24 0.48 15.23
C PRO A 260 -5.25 0.84 16.34
N PHE A 261 -5.41 2.03 16.91
CA PHE A 261 -4.60 2.45 18.04
C PHE A 261 -4.96 1.66 19.31
N GLY A 262 -3.96 1.31 20.13
CA GLY A 262 -4.19 0.82 21.49
C GLY A 262 -4.36 -0.70 21.65
N GLY A 263 -4.10 -1.51 20.62
CA GLY A 263 -3.81 -2.95 20.76
C GLY A 263 -4.93 -3.83 21.35
N GLY A 264 -6.18 -3.38 21.30
CA GLY A 264 -7.30 -4.09 21.92
C GLY A 264 -8.36 -4.53 20.91
N GLY A 265 -8.33 -5.80 20.51
CA GLY A 265 -9.45 -6.64 20.03
C GLY A 265 -10.35 -6.16 18.88
N ASP A 266 -10.17 -4.93 18.39
CA ASP A 266 -10.90 -4.36 17.27
C ASP A 266 -10.16 -4.75 15.98
N ASP A 267 -10.73 -5.67 15.21
CA ASP A 267 -10.22 -6.08 13.89
C ASP A 267 -10.47 -5.02 12.79
N GLY A 268 -10.82 -3.80 13.20
CA GLY A 268 -10.95 -2.63 12.33
C GLY A 268 -9.62 -2.15 11.77
N ILE A 269 -9.65 -1.01 11.09
CA ILE A 269 -8.48 -0.44 10.43
C ILE A 269 -8.51 1.08 10.42
N ASN A 270 -7.33 1.67 10.56
CA ASN A 270 -7.13 3.09 10.34
C ASN A 270 -6.62 3.35 8.93
N ILE A 271 -7.08 4.45 8.34
CA ILE A 271 -6.80 4.91 6.99
C ILE A 271 -6.27 6.32 7.09
N ILE A 272 -4.98 6.52 6.84
CA ILE A 272 -4.40 7.85 6.73
C ILE A 272 -4.50 8.32 5.28
N VAL A 273 -5.09 9.51 5.12
CA VAL A 273 -5.25 10.21 3.85
C VAL A 273 -4.72 11.63 4.02
N ALA A 274 -4.03 12.11 2.99
CA ALA A 274 -3.47 13.45 2.92
C ALA A 274 -3.88 14.06 1.58
N LEU A 275 -4.71 15.10 1.56
CA LEU A 275 -5.20 15.70 0.31
C LEU A 275 -5.27 17.21 0.43
N PRO A 276 -5.26 17.97 -0.69
CA PRO A 276 -5.61 19.38 -0.65
C PRO A 276 -6.95 19.59 0.07
N PRO A 277 -7.14 20.65 0.88
CA PRO A 277 -8.29 20.78 1.78
C PRO A 277 -9.67 20.55 1.14
N LYS A 278 -9.88 21.07 -0.08
CA LYS A 278 -11.13 20.89 -0.83
C LYS A 278 -11.35 19.44 -1.29
N GLU A 279 -10.29 18.75 -1.71
CA GLU A 279 -10.35 17.34 -2.05
C GLU A 279 -10.56 16.48 -0.80
N MET A 280 -9.89 16.80 0.30
CA MET A 280 -10.03 16.08 1.58
C MET A 280 -11.48 16.11 2.09
N GLN A 281 -12.12 17.28 2.08
CA GLN A 281 -13.52 17.42 2.49
C GLN A 281 -14.48 16.57 1.63
N LYS A 282 -14.26 16.57 0.31
CA LYS A 282 -15.05 15.75 -0.61
C LYS A 282 -14.80 14.26 -0.38
N PHE A 283 -13.55 13.86 -0.27
CA PHE A 283 -13.16 12.47 0.01
C PHE A 283 -13.84 11.97 1.28
N GLU A 284 -13.80 12.73 2.38
CA GLU A 284 -14.41 12.35 3.66
C GLU A 284 -15.93 12.24 3.55
N THR A 285 -16.58 13.15 2.82
CA THR A 285 -18.02 13.09 2.56
C THR A 285 -18.38 11.82 1.77
N LEU A 286 -17.64 11.53 0.69
CA LEU A 286 -17.85 10.35 -0.14
C LEU A 286 -17.58 9.05 0.62
N PHE A 287 -16.57 9.04 1.48
CA PHE A 287 -16.20 7.91 2.33
C PHE A 287 -17.40 7.46 3.18
N TYR A 288 -17.98 8.37 3.96
CA TYR A 288 -19.14 8.05 4.79
C TYR A 288 -20.41 7.81 3.96
N MET A 289 -20.59 8.51 2.84
CA MET A 289 -21.73 8.30 1.96
C MET A 289 -21.76 6.89 1.36
N PHE A 290 -20.67 6.42 0.76
CA PHE A 290 -20.58 5.07 0.18
C PHE A 290 -20.51 3.97 1.24
N LEU A 291 -20.02 4.28 2.44
CA LEU A 291 -20.04 3.34 3.55
C LEU A 291 -21.47 3.09 4.05
N ASN A 292 -22.31 4.13 4.06
CA ASN A 292 -23.69 4.05 4.57
C ASN A 292 -24.75 3.79 3.50
N SER A 293 -24.41 3.86 2.19
CA SER A 293 -25.37 3.57 1.12
C SER A 293 -25.82 2.11 1.18
N VAL A 294 -27.13 1.86 1.32
CA VAL A 294 -27.73 0.52 1.30
C VAL A 294 -27.65 -0.09 -0.08
#